data_AF-A0A5Q4EBV5-F1
#
_entry.id   AF-A0A5Q4EBV5-F1
#
_cell.length_a   1.000
_cell.length_b   1.000
_cell.length_c   1.000
_cell.angle_alpha   90.00
_cell.angle_beta   90.00
_cell.angle_gamma   90.00
#
_symmetry.space_group_name_H-M   'P 1'
#
loop_
_entity.id
_entity.type
_entity.pdbx_description
1 polymer ?
#
loop_
_entity_poly.entity_id
_entity_poly.type
_entity_poly.pdbx_seq_one_letter_code
_entity_poly.pdbx_strand_id
1 'polypeptide(L)'
;MPFKAPDSPRFDDYAFVLIAKLGCTLLSFVAAQFIAYFGWSNLGVILAVNGANLLEASGFTGIALLLGFVFLSAAINLFIGSASAQWAIMAPIFVPMLMLVGYTPELTQLIFRIGDSTTNIITPLMVYFPLIVAFGQRFDKDLKIGTLIATMLPYSIAFLVSWSIFFAIWFVLGLPLGPGAAVRLG
;
A
#
# COMPACT_ATOMS: atom_id res chain seq x y z
N MET A 1 -28.44 30.86 -25.13
CA MET A 1 -28.53 29.52 -24.49
C MET A 1 -28.94 29.73 -23.05
N PRO A 2 -30.05 29.14 -22.55
CA PRO A 2 -30.35 29.23 -21.13
C PRO A 2 -29.39 28.34 -20.35
N PHE A 3 -28.83 28.88 -19.27
CA PHE A 3 -27.97 28.14 -18.34
C PHE A 3 -28.86 27.15 -17.57
N LYS A 4 -28.82 25.86 -17.93
CA LYS A 4 -29.53 24.81 -17.19
C LYS A 4 -28.79 24.61 -15.87
N ALA A 5 -29.46 24.86 -14.74
CA ALA A 5 -28.90 24.55 -13.43
C ALA A 5 -28.56 23.06 -13.36
N PRO A 6 -27.43 22.67 -12.74
CA PRO A 6 -27.09 21.26 -12.59
C PRO A 6 -28.20 20.56 -11.80
N ASP A 7 -28.62 19.39 -12.28
CA ASP A 7 -29.67 18.59 -11.66
C ASP A 7 -29.23 18.23 -10.21
N SER A 8 -30.13 18.38 -9.23
CA SER A 8 -29.82 18.04 -7.84
C SER A 8 -29.50 16.55 -7.71
N PRO A 9 -28.50 16.14 -6.90
CA PRO A 9 -28.15 14.72 -6.77
C PRO A 9 -29.36 13.90 -6.30
N ARG A 10 -29.54 12.71 -6.86
CA ARG A 10 -30.67 11.84 -6.54
C ARG A 10 -30.42 11.10 -5.23
N PHE A 11 -31.48 10.66 -4.56
CA PHE A 11 -31.39 9.87 -3.33
C PHE A 11 -30.42 8.67 -3.46
N ASP A 12 -30.47 7.99 -4.60
CA ASP A 12 -29.62 6.83 -4.91
C ASP A 12 -28.11 7.18 -4.93
N ASP A 13 -27.76 8.42 -5.31
CA ASP A 13 -26.38 8.89 -5.33
C ASP A 13 -25.85 9.04 -3.89
N TYR A 14 -26.68 9.52 -2.96
CA TYR A 14 -26.33 9.59 -1.54
C TYR A 14 -26.24 8.22 -0.89
N ALA A 15 -27.16 7.30 -1.22
CA ALA A 15 -27.16 5.94 -0.70
C ALA A 15 -25.90 5.17 -1.11
N PHE A 16 -25.49 5.27 -2.38
CA PHE A 16 -24.26 4.67 -2.87
C PHE A 16 -23.01 5.24 -2.17
N VAL A 17 -22.93 6.57 -2.04
CA VAL A 17 -21.82 7.24 -1.33
C VAL A 17 -21.78 6.83 0.15
N LEU A 18 -22.93 6.68 0.80
CA LEU A 18 -23.01 6.26 2.20
C LEU A 18 -22.56 4.81 2.38
N ILE A 19 -23.00 3.90 1.50
CA ILE A 19 -22.58 2.48 1.50
C ILE A 19 -21.07 2.36 1.24
N ALA A 20 -20.51 3.13 0.31
CA ALA A 20 -19.07 3.16 0.07
C ALA A 20 -18.29 3.65 1.32
N LYS A 21 -18.79 4.67 2.00
CA LYS A 21 -18.18 5.19 3.24
C LYS A 21 -18.28 4.21 4.42
N LEU A 22 -19.37 3.46 4.53
CA LEU A 22 -19.59 2.48 5.58
C LEU A 22 -18.48 1.42 5.63
N GLY A 23 -18.00 0.96 4.47
CA GLY A 23 -16.89 -0.01 4.38
C GLY A 23 -15.59 0.54 4.99
N CYS A 24 -15.20 1.77 4.62
CA CYS A 24 -14.00 2.40 5.17
C CYS A 24 -14.13 2.67 6.68
N THR A 25 -15.30 3.09 7.15
CA THR A 25 -15.56 3.31 8.59
C THR A 25 -15.47 2.01 9.38
N LEU A 26 -16.06 0.92 8.88
CA LEU A 26 -16.00 -0.38 9.56
C LEU A 26 -14.56 -0.92 9.64
N LEU A 27 -13.81 -0.84 8.54
CA LEU A 27 -12.39 -1.21 8.52
C LEU A 27 -11.59 -0.38 9.53
N SER A 28 -11.82 0.94 9.53
CA SER A 28 -11.12 1.86 10.45
C SER A 28 -11.46 1.57 11.91
N PHE A 29 -12.72 1.22 12.19
CA PHE A 29 -13.16 0.80 13.52
C PHE A 29 -12.43 -0.46 13.98
N VAL A 30 -12.41 -1.52 13.17
CA VAL A 30 -11.72 -2.78 13.50
C VAL A 30 -10.21 -2.55 13.63
N ALA A 31 -9.61 -1.77 12.73
CA ALA A 31 -8.20 -1.41 12.80
C ALA A 31 -7.87 -0.63 14.08
N ALA A 32 -8.72 0.31 14.49
CA ALA A 32 -8.55 1.04 15.74
C ALA A 32 -8.60 0.11 16.97
N GLN A 33 -9.53 -0.86 17.00
CA GLN A 33 -9.57 -1.86 18.06
C GLN A 33 -8.32 -2.74 18.08
N PHE A 34 -7.88 -3.20 16.90
CA PHE A 34 -6.64 -3.97 16.77
C PHE A 34 -5.44 -3.18 17.31
N ILE A 35 -5.24 -1.94 16.87
CA ILE A 35 -4.14 -1.07 17.34
C ILE A 35 -4.21 -0.87 18.85
N ALA A 36 -5.40 -0.64 19.41
CA ALA A 36 -5.59 -0.46 20.84
C ALA A 36 -5.20 -1.72 21.65
N TYR A 37 -5.69 -2.90 21.26
CA TYR A 37 -5.34 -4.15 21.95
C TYR A 37 -3.89 -4.57 21.71
N PHE A 38 -3.34 -4.29 20.53
CA PHE A 38 -1.96 -4.58 20.19
C PHE A 38 -0.96 -3.71 20.98
N GLY A 39 -1.32 -2.45 21.24
CA GLY A 39 -0.59 -1.57 22.15
C GLY A 39 -0.76 -1.99 23.61
N TRP A 40 -2.00 -2.23 24.07
CA TRP A 40 -2.28 -2.63 25.46
C TRP A 40 -1.58 -3.94 25.86
N SER A 41 -1.50 -4.91 24.95
CA SER A 41 -0.83 -6.20 25.19
C SER A 41 0.71 -6.12 25.10
N ASN A 42 1.28 -4.97 24.75
CA ASN A 42 2.71 -4.78 24.46
C ASN A 42 3.26 -5.63 23.30
N LEU A 43 2.41 -6.37 22.57
CA LEU A 43 2.85 -7.20 21.44
C LEU A 43 3.51 -6.36 20.34
N GLY A 44 3.01 -5.14 20.09
CA GLY A 44 3.62 -4.22 19.14
C GLY A 44 5.03 -3.80 19.51
N VAL A 45 5.26 -3.49 20.80
CA VAL A 45 6.59 -3.13 21.30
C VAL A 45 7.54 -4.32 21.20
N ILE A 46 7.10 -5.50 21.63
CA ILE A 46 7.92 -6.73 21.57
C ILE A 46 8.32 -7.05 20.13
N LEU A 47 7.37 -7.01 19.18
CA LEU A 47 7.65 -7.29 17.78
C LEU A 47 8.55 -6.23 17.14
N ALA A 48 8.32 -4.95 17.44
CA ALA A 48 9.14 -3.86 16.92
C ALA A 48 10.59 -3.96 17.42
N VAL A 49 10.80 -4.16 18.72
CA VAL A 49 12.14 -4.26 19.32
C VAL A 49 12.87 -5.51 18.84
N ASN A 50 12.22 -6.69 18.88
CA ASN A 50 12.86 -7.93 18.42
C ASN A 50 13.17 -7.89 16.92
N GLY A 51 12.26 -7.31 16.11
CA GLY A 51 12.47 -7.12 14.69
C GLY A 51 13.64 -6.17 14.40
N ALA A 52 13.69 -5.01 15.07
CA ALA A 52 14.79 -4.07 14.94
C ALA A 52 16.14 -4.72 15.32
N ASN A 53 16.19 -5.43 16.45
CA ASN A 53 17.38 -6.16 16.88
C ASN A 53 17.84 -7.19 15.84
N LEU A 54 16.92 -7.91 15.20
CA LEU A 54 17.25 -8.89 14.16
C LEU A 54 17.79 -8.20 12.89
N LEU A 55 17.22 -7.07 12.51
CA LEU A 55 17.68 -6.27 11.38
C LEU A 55 19.08 -5.70 11.62
N GLU A 56 19.33 -5.16 12.81
CA GLU A 56 20.64 -4.65 13.20
C GLU A 56 21.69 -5.76 13.32
N ALA A 57 21.36 -6.87 13.98
CA ALA A 57 22.27 -8.00 14.16
C ALA A 57 22.65 -8.68 12.83
N SER A 58 21.76 -8.68 11.84
CA SER A 58 22.05 -9.20 10.50
C SER A 58 22.82 -8.20 9.63
N GLY A 59 22.98 -6.95 10.06
CA GLY A 59 23.52 -5.87 9.23
C GLY A 59 22.59 -5.45 8.09
N PHE A 60 21.34 -5.93 8.07
CA PHE A 60 20.36 -5.63 7.03
C PHE A 60 19.73 -4.26 7.27
N THR A 61 20.51 -3.22 6.94
CA THR A 61 20.15 -1.81 7.13
C THR A 61 20.29 -1.04 5.80
N GLY A 62 20.12 0.27 5.85
CA GLY A 62 20.27 1.12 4.66
C GLY A 62 19.22 0.86 3.58
N ILE A 63 19.62 1.08 2.34
CA ILE A 63 18.77 0.95 1.16
C ILE A 63 18.29 -0.48 0.90
N ALA A 64 19.09 -1.49 1.27
CA ALA A 64 18.74 -2.90 1.08
C ALA A 64 17.50 -3.28 1.89
N LEU A 65 17.43 -2.81 3.15
CA LEU A 65 16.25 -2.96 4.01
C LEU A 65 14.99 -2.34 3.39
N LEU A 66 15.12 -1.10 2.93
CA LEU A 66 14.00 -0.33 2.40
C LEU A 66 13.46 -0.93 1.10
N LEU A 67 14.35 -1.40 0.20
CA LEU A 67 13.94 -2.14 -0.99
C LEU A 67 13.35 -3.50 -0.63
N GLY A 68 13.93 -4.21 0.34
CA GLY A 68 13.35 -5.46 0.86
C GLY A 68 11.92 -5.27 1.35
N PHE A 69 11.65 -4.15 2.02
CA PHE A 69 10.30 -3.78 2.44
C PHE A 69 9.36 -3.48 1.26
N VAL A 70 9.85 -2.78 0.22
CA VAL A 70 9.07 -2.58 -1.02
C VAL A 70 8.64 -3.93 -1.60
N PHE A 71 9.56 -4.89 -1.73
CA PHE A 71 9.26 -6.23 -2.23
C PHE A 71 8.28 -6.99 -1.33
N LEU A 72 8.44 -6.89 0.00
CA LEU A 72 7.51 -7.48 0.96
C LEU A 72 6.10 -6.91 0.79
N SER A 73 5.97 -5.59 0.69
CA SER A 73 4.69 -4.91 0.47
C SER A 73 4.05 -5.32 -0.85
N ALA A 74 4.84 -5.37 -1.93
CA ALA A 74 4.39 -5.83 -3.25
C ALA A 74 3.89 -7.28 -3.24
N ALA A 75 4.56 -8.17 -2.49
CA ALA A 75 4.18 -9.57 -2.34
C ALA A 75 2.88 -9.74 -1.53
N ILE A 76 2.75 -9.02 -0.40
CA ILE A 76 1.53 -9.05 0.42
C ILE A 76 0.32 -8.54 -0.38
N ASN A 77 0.51 -7.54 -1.23
CA ASN A 77 -0.54 -6.95 -2.05
C ASN A 77 -1.17 -7.93 -3.08
N LEU A 78 -0.47 -9.01 -3.43
CA LEU A 78 -1.06 -10.09 -4.23
C LEU A 78 -2.17 -10.85 -3.48
N PHE A 79 -2.17 -10.80 -2.15
CA PHE A 79 -3.14 -11.46 -1.27
C PHE A 79 -4.16 -10.48 -0.67
N ILE A 80 -3.78 -9.22 -0.50
CA ILE A 80 -4.63 -8.18 0.11
C ILE A 80 -4.86 -7.07 -0.92
N GLY A 81 -5.91 -7.18 -1.72
CA GLY A 81 -6.23 -6.21 -2.79
C GLY A 81 -6.76 -4.84 -2.31
N SER A 82 -6.50 -4.46 -1.05
CA SER A 82 -6.93 -3.20 -0.46
C SER A 82 -5.77 -2.55 0.29
N ALA A 83 -5.28 -1.44 -0.26
CA ALA A 83 -4.18 -0.66 0.31
C ALA A 83 -4.44 -0.26 1.78
N SER A 84 -5.65 0.18 2.09
CA SER A 84 -6.03 0.57 3.45
C SER A 84 -6.04 -0.62 4.41
N ALA A 85 -6.47 -1.80 3.94
CA ALA A 85 -6.47 -3.01 4.76
C ALA A 85 -5.05 -3.53 4.99
N GLN A 86 -4.22 -3.55 3.94
CA GLN A 86 -2.82 -3.95 4.05
C GLN A 86 -2.05 -3.02 5.00
N TRP A 87 -2.22 -1.70 4.84
CA TRP A 87 -1.56 -0.72 5.70
C TRP A 87 -2.03 -0.81 7.16
N ALA A 88 -3.32 -1.06 7.40
CA ALA A 88 -3.85 -1.21 8.76
C ALA A 88 -3.18 -2.35 9.54
N ILE A 89 -2.73 -3.40 8.84
CA ILE A 89 -2.02 -4.54 9.45
C ILE A 89 -0.51 -4.26 9.54
N MET A 90 0.09 -3.68 8.49
CA MET A 90 1.54 -3.47 8.42
C MET A 90 2.02 -2.31 9.31
N ALA A 91 1.28 -1.20 9.33
CA ALA A 91 1.73 0.03 9.99
C ALA A 91 2.04 -0.15 11.49
N PRO A 92 1.20 -0.82 12.30
CA PRO A 92 1.44 -0.97 13.73
C PRO A 92 2.69 -1.78 14.09
N ILE A 93 3.19 -2.58 13.13
CA ILE A 93 4.37 -3.44 13.31
C ILE A 93 5.62 -2.75 12.74
N PHE A 94 5.55 -2.33 11.48
CA PHE A 94 6.72 -1.89 10.74
C PHE A 94 7.09 -0.43 10.97
N VAL A 95 6.11 0.46 11.25
CA VAL A 95 6.43 1.86 11.54
C VAL A 95 7.27 1.97 12.82
N PRO A 96 6.87 1.39 13.97
CA PRO A 96 7.71 1.43 15.17
C PRO A 96 9.05 0.71 14.98
N MET A 97 9.06 -0.43 14.27
CA MET A 97 10.29 -1.19 14.01
C MET A 97 11.32 -0.38 13.22
N LEU A 98 10.92 0.26 12.12
CA LEU A 98 11.83 1.06 11.30
C LEU A 98 12.24 2.37 11.98
N MET A 99 11.38 2.92 12.85
CA MET A 99 11.75 4.04 13.71
C MET A 99 12.88 3.68 14.69
N LEU A 100 12.86 2.47 15.27
CA LEU A 100 13.96 2.00 16.13
C LEU A 100 15.29 1.86 15.37
N VAL A 101 15.22 1.49 14.08
CA VAL A 101 16.38 1.40 13.18
C VAL A 101 16.83 2.80 12.65
N GLY A 102 16.11 3.88 13.00
CA GLY A 102 16.49 5.26 12.68
C GLY A 102 15.80 5.88 11.46
N TYR A 103 14.71 5.28 10.96
CA TYR A 103 13.94 5.79 9.82
C TYR A 103 12.66 6.50 10.23
N THR A 104 12.23 7.46 9.42
CA THR A 104 11.00 8.21 9.69
C THR A 104 9.74 7.41 9.33
N PRO A 105 8.60 7.66 10.01
CA PRO A 105 7.33 7.04 9.66
C PRO A 105 6.89 7.40 8.23
N GLU A 106 7.22 8.61 7.76
CA GLU A 106 6.95 9.07 6.40
C GLU A 106 7.70 8.22 5.36
N LEU A 107 8.97 7.88 5.63
CA LEU A 107 9.73 6.97 4.77
C LEU A 107 9.08 5.60 4.70
N THR A 108 8.66 5.07 5.85
CA THR A 108 7.99 3.75 5.93
C THR A 108 6.69 3.74 5.12
N GLN A 109 5.90 4.81 5.19
CA GLN A 109 4.68 4.95 4.40
C GLN A 109 4.99 5.06 2.90
N LEU A 110 6.05 5.79 2.52
CA LEU A 110 6.45 5.94 1.12
C LEU A 110 6.84 4.58 0.50
N ILE A 111 7.72 3.82 1.15
CA ILE A 111 8.14 2.50 0.65
C ILE A 111 6.99 1.49 0.62
N PHE A 112 6.04 1.59 1.56
CA PHE A 112 4.80 0.83 1.49
C PHE A 112 4.00 1.14 0.24
N ARG A 113 3.77 2.43 -0.04
CA ARG A 113 3.00 2.90 -1.20
C ARG A 113 3.64 2.50 -2.52
N ILE A 114 4.96 2.51 -2.58
CA ILE A 114 5.71 2.00 -3.74
C ILE A 114 5.34 0.54 -3.98
N GLY A 115 5.49 -0.34 -2.98
CA GLY A 115 5.17 -1.76 -3.13
C GLY A 115 3.70 -2.03 -3.48
N ASP A 116 2.77 -1.43 -2.71
CA ASP A 116 1.31 -1.57 -2.89
C ASP A 116 0.87 -1.22 -4.32
N SER A 117 1.38 -0.14 -4.88
CA SER A 117 1.00 0.30 -6.22
C SER A 117 1.44 -0.64 -7.35
N THR A 118 2.56 -1.35 -7.17
CA THR A 118 3.26 -2.02 -8.28
C THR A 118 2.63 -3.33 -8.72
N THR A 119 1.96 -4.03 -7.82
CA THR A 119 1.37 -5.36 -8.08
C THR A 119 -0.17 -5.34 -8.17
N ASN A 120 -0.79 -4.16 -8.01
CA ASN A 120 -2.25 -3.98 -8.12
C ASN A 120 -2.81 -4.43 -9.49
N ILE A 121 -2.04 -4.31 -10.56
CA ILE A 121 -2.49 -4.68 -11.92
C ILE A 121 -2.47 -6.19 -12.20
N ILE A 122 -1.79 -6.97 -11.35
CA ILE A 122 -1.68 -8.43 -11.50
C ILE A 122 -2.40 -9.21 -10.40
N THR A 123 -2.94 -8.54 -9.38
CA THR A 123 -3.70 -9.20 -8.32
C THR A 123 -5.14 -9.49 -8.75
N PRO A 124 -5.57 -10.76 -8.83
CA PRO A 124 -6.95 -11.11 -9.16
C PRO A 124 -7.93 -10.76 -8.02
N LEU A 125 -7.40 -10.45 -6.83
CA LEU A 125 -8.17 -10.12 -5.63
C LEU A 125 -8.57 -8.64 -5.57
N MET A 126 -8.08 -7.81 -6.50
CA MET A 126 -8.51 -6.42 -6.59
C MET A 126 -10.00 -6.35 -6.95
N VAL A 127 -10.76 -5.50 -6.26
CA VAL A 127 -12.22 -5.36 -6.44
C VAL A 127 -12.61 -5.03 -7.88
N TYR A 128 -11.76 -4.30 -8.61
CA TYR A 128 -11.99 -3.90 -10.00
C TYR A 128 -11.59 -4.96 -11.03
N PHE A 129 -10.92 -6.03 -10.63
CA PHE A 129 -10.37 -7.03 -11.56
C PHE A 129 -11.45 -7.70 -12.45
N PRO A 130 -12.60 -8.16 -11.93
CA PRO A 130 -13.65 -8.75 -12.76
C PRO A 130 -14.20 -7.76 -13.80
N LEU A 131 -14.29 -6.48 -13.44
CA LEU A 131 -14.73 -5.41 -14.35
C LEU A 131 -13.73 -5.23 -15.49
N ILE A 132 -12.43 -5.22 -15.20
CA ILE A 132 -11.37 -5.11 -16.21
C ILE A 132 -11.43 -6.30 -17.17
N VAL A 133 -11.61 -7.52 -16.67
CA VAL A 133 -11.78 -8.72 -17.50
C VAL A 133 -13.00 -8.58 -18.41
N ALA A 134 -14.16 -8.17 -17.86
CA ALA A 134 -15.38 -7.99 -18.64
C ALA A 134 -15.24 -6.92 -19.74
N PHE A 135 -14.48 -5.86 -19.49
CA PHE A 135 -14.15 -4.86 -20.51
C PHE A 135 -13.20 -5.41 -21.56
N GLY A 136 -12.15 -6.13 -21.16
CA GLY A 136 -11.22 -6.76 -22.09
C GLY A 136 -11.90 -7.78 -23.01
N GLN A 137 -12.86 -8.53 -22.47
CA GLN A 137 -13.69 -9.48 -23.23
C GLN A 137 -14.55 -8.86 -24.33
N ARG A 138 -14.75 -7.53 -24.31
CA ARG A 138 -15.41 -6.82 -25.41
C ARG A 138 -14.53 -6.72 -26.66
N PHE A 139 -13.21 -6.73 -26.48
CA PHE A 139 -12.23 -6.63 -27.56
C PHE A 139 -11.65 -8.00 -27.95
N ASP A 140 -11.45 -8.87 -26.97
CA ASP A 140 -10.95 -10.24 -27.16
C ASP A 140 -11.81 -11.23 -26.37
N LYS A 141 -12.65 -11.99 -27.07
CA LYS A 141 -13.61 -12.93 -26.47
C LYS A 141 -12.93 -14.10 -25.76
N ASP A 142 -11.69 -14.42 -26.11
CA ASP A 142 -10.92 -15.51 -25.52
C ASP A 142 -10.07 -15.05 -24.31
N LEU A 143 -10.16 -13.75 -23.94
CA LEU A 143 -9.45 -13.19 -22.79
C LEU A 143 -9.90 -13.86 -21.49
N LYS A 144 -8.95 -14.53 -20.83
CA LYS A 144 -9.10 -15.15 -19.51
C LYS A 144 -8.33 -14.37 -18.45
N ILE A 145 -8.67 -14.62 -17.19
CA ILE A 145 -7.97 -14.07 -16.01
C ILE A 145 -6.45 -14.26 -16.12
N GLY A 146 -6.01 -15.49 -16.42
CA GLY A 146 -4.59 -15.81 -16.55
C GLY A 146 -3.92 -15.08 -17.72
N THR A 147 -4.61 -14.93 -18.85
CA THR A 147 -4.10 -14.19 -20.02
C THR A 147 -3.89 -12.72 -19.68
N LEU A 148 -4.85 -12.10 -18.98
CA LEU A 148 -4.72 -10.71 -18.55
C LEU A 148 -3.55 -10.53 -17.58
N ILE A 149 -3.45 -11.39 -16.54
CA ILE A 149 -2.36 -11.33 -15.57
C ILE A 149 -1.00 -11.51 -16.25
N ALA A 150 -0.86 -12.53 -17.11
CA ALA A 150 0.38 -12.79 -17.83
C ALA A 150 0.78 -11.61 -18.74
N THR A 151 -0.20 -10.96 -19.37
CA THR A 151 0.02 -9.77 -20.21
C THR A 151 0.46 -8.56 -19.38
N MET A 152 -0.06 -8.41 -18.16
CA MET A 152 0.24 -7.28 -17.26
C MET A 152 1.50 -7.50 -16.41
N LEU A 153 1.97 -8.75 -16.26
CA LEU A 153 3.14 -9.09 -15.46
C LEU A 153 4.42 -8.34 -15.86
N PRO A 154 4.79 -8.22 -17.15
CA PRO A 154 5.95 -7.43 -17.55
C PRO A 154 5.84 -5.96 -17.13
N TYR A 155 4.64 -5.37 -17.20
CA TYR A 155 4.40 -3.99 -16.77
C TYR A 155 4.55 -3.83 -15.25
N SER A 156 4.05 -4.79 -14.48
CA SER A 156 4.17 -4.79 -13.01
C SER A 156 5.65 -4.86 -12.60
N ILE A 157 6.43 -5.74 -13.22
CA ILE A 157 7.87 -5.87 -12.97
C ILE A 157 8.61 -4.59 -13.39
N ALA A 158 8.35 -4.07 -14.58
CA ALA A 158 8.99 -2.84 -15.07
C ALA A 158 8.70 -1.65 -14.14
N PHE A 159 7.44 -1.54 -13.67
CA PHE A 159 7.05 -0.48 -12.75
C PHE A 159 7.70 -0.65 -11.38
N LEU A 160 7.71 -1.86 -10.81
CA LEU A 160 8.39 -2.16 -9.55
C LEU A 160 9.88 -1.80 -9.60
N VAL A 161 10.57 -2.19 -10.66
CA VAL A 161 12.00 -1.89 -10.85
C VAL A 161 12.22 -0.39 -11.01
N SER A 162 11.44 0.27 -11.86
CA SER A 162 11.59 1.71 -12.12
C SER A 162 11.34 2.54 -10.86
N TRP A 163 10.29 2.21 -10.10
CA TRP A 163 9.94 2.91 -8.86
C TRP A 163 10.97 2.65 -7.76
N SER A 164 11.50 1.43 -7.68
CA SER A 164 12.58 1.07 -6.76
C SER A 164 13.88 1.82 -7.06
N ILE A 165 14.24 1.95 -8.35
CA ILE A 165 15.42 2.72 -8.77
C ILE A 165 15.23 4.21 -8.47
N PHE A 166 14.05 4.75 -8.79
CA PHE A 166 13.73 6.15 -8.49
C PHE A 166 13.86 6.44 -6.99
N PHE A 167 13.27 5.58 -6.16
CA PHE A 167 13.39 5.67 -4.72
C PHE A 167 14.84 5.53 -4.24
N ALA A 168 15.60 4.59 -4.80
CA ALA A 168 17.00 4.38 -4.47
C ALA A 168 17.83 5.65 -4.69
N ILE A 169 17.66 6.29 -5.85
CA ILE A 169 18.32 7.56 -6.18
C ILE A 169 17.90 8.65 -5.19
N TRP A 170 16.59 8.77 -4.93
CA TRP A 170 16.05 9.77 -4.01
C TRP A 170 16.62 9.63 -2.58
N PHE A 171 16.70 8.39 -2.10
CA PHE A 171 17.23 8.06 -0.79
C PHE A 171 18.72 8.38 -0.67
N VAL A 172 19.52 8.03 -1.69
CA VAL A 172 20.96 8.31 -1.70
C VAL A 172 21.25 9.81 -1.76
N LEU A 173 20.43 10.58 -2.47
CA LEU A 173 20.52 12.03 -2.51
C LEU A 173 20.06 12.71 -1.21
N GLY A 174 19.45 11.96 -0.28
CA GLY A 174 18.99 12.48 1.01
C GLY A 174 17.90 13.54 0.88
N LEU A 175 17.14 13.53 -0.22
CA LEU A 175 16.12 14.53 -0.49
C LEU A 175 14.95 14.39 0.49
N PRO A 176 14.41 15.51 1.02
CA PRO A 176 13.24 15.45 1.88
C PRO A 176 12.07 14.81 1.15
N LEU A 177 11.30 13.99 1.87
CA LEU A 177 10.12 13.31 1.31
C LEU A 177 8.92 14.25 1.17
N GLY A 178 8.98 15.38 1.86
CA GLY A 178 7.97 16.43 1.88
C GLY A 178 8.39 17.58 2.80
N PRO A 179 7.57 18.64 2.92
CA PRO A 179 7.84 19.76 3.81
C PRO A 179 8.02 19.28 5.26
N GLY A 180 9.22 19.44 5.81
CA GLY A 180 9.55 18.98 7.17
C GLY A 180 9.72 17.46 7.34
N ALA A 181 9.65 16.66 6.28
CA ALA A 181 9.76 15.20 6.33
C ALA A 181 11.15 14.74 5.89
N ALA A 182 12.05 14.55 6.85
CA ALA A 182 13.38 14.00 6.62
C ALA A 182 13.32 12.48 6.35
N VAL A 183 14.36 11.95 5.72
CA VAL A 183 14.50 10.51 5.42
C VAL A 183 14.94 9.70 6.64
N ARG A 184 15.73 10.32 7.53
CA ARG A 184 16.24 9.69 8.76
C ARG A 184 15.78 10.49 9.97
N LEU A 185 15.60 9.79 11.08
CA LEU A 185 15.53 10.42 12.39
C LEU A 185 16.97 10.89 12.68
N GLY A 186 17.13 12.20 12.88
CA GLY A 186 18.44 12.84 13.10
C GLY A 186 19.11 12.38 14.39
#